data_AF-A0A382V4K0-F1
#
_entry.id   AF-A0A382V4K0-F1
#
_cell.length_a   1.000
_cell.length_b   1.000
_cell.length_c   1.000
_cell.angle_alpha   90.00
_cell.angle_beta   90.00
_cell.angle_gamma   90.00
#
_symmetry.space_group_name_H-M   'P 1'
#
loop_
_entity.id
_entity.type
_entity.pdbx_description
1 polymer ?
#
loop_
_entity_poly.entity_id
_entity_poly.type
_entity_poly.pdbx_seq_one_letter_code
_entity_poly.pdbx_strand_id
1 'polypeptide(L)'
;MQGAFDPKVKWDIDITSIKPTWIPDDAPMGMNPSNLYVELPKCSIFVKGHPRARGLDPARQEAILTQVLESMHASESLLYEQMLQKKLKVKGLTSKLVLEVWPNLYQEGV
;
A
#
# COMPACT_ATOMS: atom_id res chain seq x y z
N MET A 1 -8.26 -3.25 -0.85
CA MET A 1 -9.12 -2.60 -1.85
C MET A 1 -9.42 -1.14 -1.51
N GLN A 2 -9.95 -0.81 -0.33
CA GLN A 2 -10.18 0.59 0.10
C GLN A 2 -8.94 1.48 -0.05
N GLY A 3 -7.76 0.98 0.33
CA GLY A 3 -6.51 1.71 0.16
C GLY A 3 -6.22 2.17 -1.30
N ALA A 4 -6.69 1.43 -2.30
CA ALA A 4 -6.50 1.77 -3.71
C ALA A 4 -7.65 2.61 -4.32
N PHE A 5 -8.89 2.39 -3.87
CA PHE A 5 -10.08 2.96 -4.54
C PHE A 5 -10.86 3.96 -3.69
N ASP A 6 -10.80 3.90 -2.36
CA ASP A 6 -11.52 4.82 -1.49
C ASP A 6 -10.90 6.24 -1.59
N PRO A 7 -11.65 7.26 -2.04
CA PRO A 7 -11.16 8.63 -2.14
C PRO A 7 -10.85 9.27 -0.79
N LYS A 8 -11.43 8.77 0.31
CA LYS A 8 -11.17 9.26 1.67
C LYS A 8 -9.78 8.86 2.16
N VAL A 9 -9.23 7.76 1.65
CA VAL A 9 -7.87 7.33 1.97
C VAL A 9 -6.88 8.14 1.14
N LYS A 10 -6.26 9.13 1.78
CA LYS A 10 -5.18 9.95 1.21
C LYS A 10 -3.85 9.51 1.81
N TRP A 11 -2.95 9.02 0.97
CA TRP A 11 -1.61 8.65 1.37
C TRP A 11 -0.74 9.89 1.54
N ASP A 12 0.08 9.90 2.59
CA ASP A 12 0.96 11.00 3.01
C ASP A 12 2.40 10.48 3.04
N ILE A 13 2.84 9.95 1.90
CA ILE A 13 4.17 9.41 1.68
C ILE A 13 4.59 9.65 0.23
N ASP A 14 5.84 10.05 0.01
CA ASP A 14 6.41 10.13 -1.33
C ASP A 14 6.86 8.73 -1.77
N ILE A 15 6.03 8.08 -2.59
CA ILE A 15 6.38 6.77 -3.14
C ILE A 15 7.26 6.87 -4.39
N THR A 16 7.34 8.05 -5.00
CA THR A 16 8.14 8.25 -6.21
C THR A 16 9.63 8.33 -5.89
N SER A 17 10.00 8.84 -4.71
CA SER A 17 11.36 8.83 -4.20
C SER A 17 11.88 7.41 -3.88
N ILE A 18 10.99 6.49 -3.47
CA ILE A 18 11.35 5.14 -2.96
C ILE A 18 11.46 4.08 -4.08
N LYS A 19 10.70 4.25 -5.16
CA LYS A 19 10.58 3.25 -6.23
C LYS A 19 11.89 2.67 -6.79
N PRO A 20 12.99 3.44 -6.96
CA PRO A 20 14.25 2.87 -7.44
C PRO A 20 15.13 2.26 -6.33
N THR A 21 14.72 2.30 -5.06
CA THR A 21 15.64 2.12 -3.93
C THR A 21 15.47 0.80 -3.17
N TRP A 22 14.27 0.18 -3.16
CA TRP A 22 14.05 -1.04 -2.38
C TRP A 22 14.58 -2.30 -3.11
N ILE A 23 15.20 -3.20 -2.35
CA ILE A 23 15.75 -4.46 -2.85
C ILE A 23 14.77 -5.60 -2.52
N PRO A 24 14.20 -6.30 -3.52
CA PRO A 24 13.33 -7.43 -3.25
C PRO A 24 14.04 -8.54 -2.46
N ASP A 25 13.33 -9.14 -1.52
CA ASP A 25 13.78 -10.35 -0.82
C ASP A 25 13.95 -11.51 -1.82
N ASP A 26 15.06 -12.24 -1.69
CA ASP A 26 15.45 -13.34 -2.58
C ASP A 26 15.05 -14.73 -2.06
N ALA A 27 14.39 -14.81 -0.90
CA ALA A 27 13.91 -16.07 -0.37
C ALA A 27 12.84 -16.69 -1.29
N PRO A 28 12.73 -18.03 -1.31
CA PRO A 28 11.64 -18.71 -2.01
C PRO A 28 10.28 -18.16 -1.59
N MET A 29 9.34 -18.13 -2.52
CA MET A 29 7.97 -17.68 -2.24
C MET A 29 7.39 -18.40 -1.03
N GLY A 30 6.92 -17.62 -0.05
CA GLY A 30 6.35 -18.15 1.20
C GLY A 30 7.37 -18.35 2.33
N MET A 31 8.66 -18.13 2.07
CA MET A 31 9.72 -18.07 3.09
C MET A 31 10.21 -16.63 3.32
N ASN A 32 9.55 -15.63 2.73
CA ASN A 32 9.85 -14.23 2.96
C ASN A 32 9.51 -13.83 4.41
N PRO A 33 10.22 -12.86 5.01
CA PRO A 33 9.99 -12.44 6.40
C PRO A 33 8.56 -11.98 6.71
N SER A 34 7.86 -11.44 5.70
CA SER A 34 6.48 -10.99 5.79
C SER A 34 5.75 -11.24 4.47
N ASN A 35 4.47 -10.85 4.43
CA ASN A 35 3.64 -10.93 3.24
C ASN A 35 2.62 -9.80 3.23
N LEU A 36 1.90 -9.66 2.11
CA LEU A 36 0.95 -8.57 1.93
C LEU A 36 -0.13 -8.56 3.00
N TYR A 37 -0.62 -9.74 3.41
CA TYR A 37 -1.69 -9.86 4.40
C TYR A 37 -1.28 -9.30 5.76
N VAL A 38 -0.02 -9.52 6.18
CA VAL A 38 0.53 -9.03 7.44
C VAL A 38 0.80 -7.52 7.39
N GLU A 39 1.30 -6.99 6.28
CA GLU A 39 1.67 -5.58 6.16
C GLU A 39 0.50 -4.64 5.84
N LEU A 40 -0.55 -5.13 5.14
CA LEU A 40 -1.67 -4.30 4.73
C LEU A 40 -2.33 -3.53 5.89
N PRO A 41 -2.64 -4.12 7.06
CA PRO A 41 -3.26 -3.40 8.16
C PRO A 41 -2.36 -2.29 8.75
N LYS A 42 -1.03 -2.43 8.61
CA LYS A 42 -0.05 -1.48 9.14
C LYS A 42 0.05 -0.22 8.28
N CYS A 43 -0.42 -0.26 7.02
CA CYS A 43 -0.39 0.88 6.10
C CYS A 43 -1.06 2.15 6.63
N SER A 44 -1.91 2.05 7.66
CA SER A 44 -2.55 3.20 8.32
C SER A 44 -1.58 4.27 8.81
N ILE A 45 -0.31 3.92 9.06
CA ILE A 45 0.76 4.88 9.40
C ILE A 45 1.10 5.85 8.26
N PHE A 46 0.76 5.51 7.02
CA PHE A 46 1.00 6.33 5.83
C PHE A 46 -0.24 7.13 5.41
N VAL A 47 -1.33 7.07 6.16
CA VAL A 47 -2.55 7.83 5.84
C VAL A 47 -2.45 9.23 6.44
N LYS A 48 -2.78 10.24 5.63
CA LYS A 48 -2.74 11.65 6.02
C LYS A 48 -3.55 11.91 7.28
N GLY A 49 -2.88 12.45 8.31
CA GLY A 49 -3.52 12.81 9.58
C GLY A 49 -3.89 11.62 10.49
N HIS A 50 -3.46 10.40 10.17
CA HIS A 50 -3.77 9.24 11.00
C HIS A 50 -3.06 9.33 12.37
N PRO A 51 -3.71 8.96 13.50
CA PRO A 51 -3.11 9.08 14.83
C PRO A 51 -1.77 8.36 15.01
N ARG A 52 -1.57 7.24 14.28
CA ARG A 52 -0.31 6.48 14.29
C ARG A 52 0.83 7.14 13.50
N ALA A 53 0.51 8.10 12.62
CA ALA A 53 1.49 8.88 11.87
C ALA A 53 2.00 10.11 12.66
N ARG A 54 1.38 10.44 13.80
CA ARG A 54 1.74 11.64 14.58
C ARG A 54 3.17 11.54 15.10
N GLY A 55 3.98 12.53 14.74
CA GLY A 55 5.38 12.63 15.19
C GLY A 55 6.36 11.80 14.36
N LEU A 56 5.91 11.13 13.29
CA LEU A 56 6.81 10.54 12.30
C LEU A 56 7.26 11.62 11.32
N ASP A 57 8.58 11.80 11.20
CA ASP A 57 9.14 12.61 10.14
C ASP A 57 9.09 11.86 8.78
N PRO A 58 9.14 12.58 7.64
CA PRO A 58 9.08 11.96 6.33
C PRO A 58 10.19 10.92 6.07
N ALA A 59 11.42 11.17 6.50
CA ALA A 59 12.54 10.25 6.29
C ALA A 59 12.31 8.92 7.03
N ARG A 60 11.72 8.97 8.23
CA ARG A 60 11.34 7.78 8.98
C ARG A 60 10.19 7.03 8.31
N GLN A 61 9.20 7.74 7.74
CA GLN A 61 8.13 7.09 6.97
C GLN A 61 8.69 6.37 5.73
N GLU A 62 9.61 7.00 5.01
CA GLU A 62 10.29 6.39 3.86
C GLU A 62 11.06 5.14 4.30
N ALA A 63 11.85 5.21 5.38
CA ALA A 63 12.59 4.06 5.91
C ALA A 63 11.68 2.88 6.29
N ILE A 64 10.52 3.16 6.92
CA ILE A 64 9.55 2.12 7.26
C ILE A 64 8.95 1.51 6.00
N LEU A 65 8.60 2.32 4.99
CA LEU A 65 8.05 1.80 3.75
C LEU A 65 9.08 0.93 3.01
N THR A 66 10.34 1.35 2.93
CA THR A 66 11.42 0.55 2.36
C THR A 66 11.51 -0.80 3.07
N GLN A 67 11.59 -0.82 4.40
CA GLN A 67 11.64 -2.07 5.16
C GLN A 67 10.43 -2.99 4.90
N VAL A 68 9.23 -2.42 4.76
CA VAL A 68 8.02 -3.17 4.42
C VAL A 68 8.16 -3.82 3.05
N LEU A 69 8.59 -3.06 2.02
CA LEU A 69 8.73 -3.56 0.65
C LEU A 69 9.83 -4.62 0.52
N GLU A 70 10.91 -4.50 1.28
CA GLU A 70 12.03 -5.46 1.30
C GLU A 70 11.71 -6.72 2.11
N SER A 71 10.63 -6.74 2.89
CA SER A 71 10.27 -7.91 3.71
C SER A 71 9.30 -8.89 3.04
N MET A 72 8.69 -8.50 1.91
CA MET A 72 7.68 -9.29 1.20
C MET A 72 8.21 -9.78 -0.15
N HIS A 73 7.52 -10.78 -0.73
CA HIS A 73 7.84 -11.23 -2.08
C HIS A 73 7.66 -10.08 -3.10
N ALA A 74 8.52 -10.03 -4.13
CA ALA A 74 8.56 -8.95 -5.12
C ALA A 74 7.18 -8.60 -5.72
N SER A 75 6.34 -9.60 -6.03
CA SER A 75 5.00 -9.36 -6.58
C SER A 75 4.04 -8.68 -5.60
N GLU A 76 4.18 -8.98 -4.30
CA GLU A 76 3.38 -8.39 -3.23
C GLU A 76 3.81 -6.95 -2.96
N SER A 77 5.13 -6.71 -2.91
CA SER A 77 5.71 -5.36 -2.78
C SER A 77 5.29 -4.45 -3.93
N LEU A 78 5.31 -4.95 -5.17
CA LEU A 78 4.82 -4.21 -6.33
C LEU A 78 3.31 -3.90 -6.24
N LEU A 79 2.50 -4.82 -5.72
CA LEU A 79 1.07 -4.59 -5.53
C LEU A 79 0.81 -3.54 -4.44
N TYR A 80 1.57 -3.59 -3.35
CA TYR A 80 1.52 -2.62 -2.26
C TYR A 80 1.91 -1.21 -2.75
N GLU A 81 2.97 -1.11 -3.55
CA GLU A 81 3.40 0.15 -4.19
C GLU A 81 2.29 0.74 -5.06
N GLN A 82 1.70 -0.09 -5.93
CA GLN A 82 0.61 0.33 -6.81
C GLN A 82 -0.64 0.78 -6.05
N MET A 83 -0.94 0.17 -4.90
CA MET A 83 -2.02 0.60 -4.02
C MET A 83 -1.76 2.00 -3.46
N LEU A 84 -0.55 2.25 -2.95
CA LEU A 84 -0.15 3.56 -2.43
C LEU A 84 -0.14 4.64 -3.53
N GLN A 85 0.17 4.27 -4.77
CA GLN A 85 0.06 5.13 -5.95
C GLN A 85 -1.38 5.37 -6.42
N LYS A 86 -2.38 4.68 -5.83
CA LYS A 86 -3.77 4.63 -6.33
C LYS A 86 -3.85 4.18 -7.80
N LYS A 87 -2.87 3.38 -8.26
CA LYS A 87 -2.72 2.94 -9.65
C LYS A 87 -2.47 1.43 -9.71
N LEU A 88 -3.47 0.65 -9.27
CA LEU A 88 -3.45 -0.81 -9.39
C LEU A 88 -3.42 -1.23 -10.86
N LYS A 89 -2.41 -1.99 -11.25
CA LYS A 89 -2.27 -2.54 -12.61
C LYS A 89 -2.82 -3.97 -12.70
N VAL A 90 -3.94 -4.23 -12.03
CA VAL A 90 -4.61 -5.53 -12.03
C VAL A 90 -5.73 -5.49 -13.07
N LYS A 91 -5.57 -6.26 -14.15
CA LYS A 91 -6.53 -6.28 -15.26
C LYS A 91 -7.92 -6.68 -14.77
N GLY A 92 -8.93 -5.89 -15.10
CA GLY A 92 -10.33 -6.15 -14.75
C GLY A 92 -10.73 -5.72 -13.33
N LEU A 93 -9.79 -5.41 -12.44
CA LEU A 93 -10.09 -4.92 -11.10
C LEU A 93 -10.36 -3.40 -11.16
N THR A 94 -11.64 -3.04 -11.15
CA THR A 94 -12.09 -1.65 -11.17
C THR A 94 -12.88 -1.31 -9.90
N SER A 95 -12.93 -0.03 -9.55
CA SER A 95 -13.73 0.43 -8.41
C SER A 95 -15.21 0.06 -8.58
N LYS A 96 -15.76 0.22 -9.79
CA LYS A 96 -17.11 -0.23 -10.13
C LYS A 96 -17.34 -1.71 -9.82
N LEU A 97 -16.45 -2.60 -10.27
CA LEU A 97 -16.56 -4.04 -9.99
C LEU A 97 -16.52 -4.33 -8.48
N VAL A 98 -15.66 -3.64 -7.74
CA VAL A 98 -15.56 -3.81 -6.28
C VAL A 98 -16.86 -3.37 -5.59
N LEU A 99 -17.46 -2.26 -6.01
CA LEU A 99 -18.74 -1.80 -5.45
C LEU A 99 -19.94 -2.62 -5.93
N GLU A 100 -19.89 -3.25 -7.11
CA GLU A 100 -20.91 -4.22 -7.53
C GLU A 100 -20.97 -5.42 -6.57
N VAL A 101 -19.82 -5.90 -6.08
CA VAL A 101 -19.74 -7.04 -5.14
C VAL A 101 -19.94 -6.57 -3.69
N TRP A 102 -19.43 -5.40 -3.32
CA TRP A 102 -19.55 -4.81 -1.99
C TRP A 102 -20.07 -3.36 -2.05
N PRO A 103 -21.39 -3.17 -2.19
CA PRO A 103 -21.99 -1.85 -2.47
C PRO A 103 -21.69 -0.74 -1.46
N ASN A 104 -21.39 -1.10 -0.21
CA ASN A 104 -21.16 -0.15 0.87
C ASN A 104 -19.69 -0.12 1.35
N LEU A 105 -18.75 -0.64 0.56
CA LEU A 105 -17.35 -0.72 0.97
C LEU A 105 -16.66 0.64 1.05
N TYR A 106 -16.98 1.54 0.13
CA TYR A 106 -16.59 2.95 0.10
C TYR A 106 -17.50 3.71 -0.86
N GLN A 107 -17.38 5.03 -0.92
CA GLN A 107 -18.12 5.86 -1.88
C GLN A 107 -17.16 6.39 -2.92
N GLU A 108 -17.48 6.20 -4.21
CA GLU A 108 -16.83 6.96 -5.27
C GLU A 108 -17.13 8.45 -5.05
N GLY A 109 -16.13 9.30 -5.28
CA GLY A 109 -16.30 10.74 -5.09
C GLY A 109 -17.37 11.27 -6.03
N VAL A 110 -18.29 12.08 -5.49
CA VAL A 110 -19.17 12.97 -6.26
C VAL A 110 -18.32 14.08 -6.87
#